data_AF-A0A252F4K7-F1
#
_entry.id   AF-A0A252F4K7-F1
#
_cell.length_a   1.000
_cell.length_b   1.000
_cell.length_c   1.000
_cell.angle_alpha   90.00
_cell.angle_beta   90.00
_cell.angle_gamma   90.00
#
_symmetry.space_group_name_H-M   'P 1'
#
loop_
_entity.id
_entity.type
_entity.pdbx_description
1 polymer ?
#
loop_
_entity_poly.entity_id
_entity_poly.type
_entity_poly.pdbx_seq_one_letter_code
_entity_poly.pdbx_strand_id
1 'polypeptide(L)'
;MVKRFFLLGILIIFLVYVAPLGFQFYQNNQAAEETIHTVKNVEITQEPQASDGQNAENTAQEESSGGEKSAQSTMLTVSVGGTVREMELEDYVAGAVAAEMPASFPEEALRAQAVAARTYAVYKQSLGTDDTHPDAVVCDDYTHCAAFVDLDSGAEALWGKNAEEWSEKVRKAAEDTAGKIVTYDGKAIAAVFHAASAEHTEAAVSVWGSDIPYLSSVESTGDDACPKYDASVTLGAEEFRQIMLGKYPDINLTGLPKTWFTEIQSSEAGGVTSCKIGGKALKGTEVRELFELNSTHFTISTTDTSITFHTEGYGHGVGMSQYGAKRMAEDGKSYEEILLHYYTGTEISDID
;
A
#
# COMPACT_ATOMS: atom_id res chain seq x y z
N MET A 1 4.91 -22.46 57.45
CA MET A 1 3.62 -22.22 56.76
C MET A 1 3.51 -20.80 56.18
N VAL A 2 4.00 -19.76 56.88
CA VAL A 2 3.91 -18.34 56.45
C VAL A 2 4.67 -17.98 55.15
N LYS A 3 5.85 -18.57 54.88
CA LYS A 3 6.64 -18.26 53.66
C LYS A 3 5.99 -18.69 52.34
N ARG A 4 5.15 -19.74 52.34
CA ARG A 4 4.46 -20.21 51.12
C ARG A 4 3.30 -19.30 50.70
N PHE A 5 2.63 -18.66 51.67
CA PHE A 5 1.55 -17.70 51.37
C PHE A 5 2.08 -16.36 50.85
N PHE A 6 3.28 -15.95 51.29
CA PHE A 6 3.92 -14.72 50.81
C PHE A 6 4.38 -14.81 49.33
N LEU A 7 4.96 -15.96 48.95
CA LEU A 7 5.35 -16.23 47.56
C LEU A 7 4.15 -16.36 46.61
N LEU A 8 3.04 -16.94 47.09
CA LEU A 8 1.80 -17.04 46.31
C LEU A 8 1.15 -15.66 46.09
N GLY A 9 1.19 -14.79 47.11
CA GLY A 9 0.68 -13.41 47.00
C GLY A 9 1.47 -12.55 46.01
N ILE A 10 2.80 -12.66 45.99
CA ILE A 10 3.65 -11.94 45.03
C ILE A 10 3.44 -12.44 43.59
N LEU A 11 3.28 -13.75 43.40
CA LEU A 11 2.99 -14.34 42.08
C LEU A 11 1.63 -13.89 41.53
N ILE A 12 0.62 -13.80 42.40
CA ILE A 12 -0.72 -13.32 42.02
C ILE A 12 -0.68 -11.83 41.68
N ILE A 13 0.05 -11.00 42.43
CA ILE A 13 0.20 -9.58 42.10
C ILE A 13 0.93 -9.40 40.76
N PHE A 14 1.97 -10.20 40.50
CA PHE A 14 2.68 -10.15 39.23
C PHE A 14 1.78 -10.58 38.05
N LEU A 15 1.03 -11.68 38.17
CA LEU A 15 0.15 -12.18 37.10
C LEU A 15 -1.09 -11.31 36.86
N VAL A 16 -1.61 -10.64 37.88
CA VAL A 16 -2.86 -9.86 37.79
C VAL A 16 -2.59 -8.40 37.43
N TYR A 17 -1.46 -7.83 37.85
CA TYR A 17 -1.20 -6.39 37.66
C TYR A 17 0.01 -6.09 36.79
N VAL A 18 1.08 -6.89 36.85
CA VAL A 18 2.33 -6.60 36.11
C VAL A 18 2.35 -7.29 34.74
N ALA A 19 1.90 -8.54 34.66
CA ALA A 19 1.84 -9.30 33.41
C ALA A 19 0.83 -8.73 32.40
N PRO A 20 -0.37 -8.24 32.80
CA PRO A 20 -1.27 -7.59 31.86
C PRO A 20 -0.74 -6.23 31.39
N LEU A 21 -0.07 -5.46 32.25
CA LEU A 21 0.61 -4.23 31.84
C LEU A 21 1.79 -4.51 30.89
N GLY A 22 2.59 -5.56 31.15
CA GLY A 22 3.66 -5.99 30.26
C GLY A 22 3.14 -6.57 28.93
N PHE A 23 2.00 -7.26 28.95
CA PHE A 23 1.34 -7.80 27.77
C PHE A 23 0.65 -6.71 26.94
N GLN A 24 0.03 -5.73 27.59
CA GLN A 24 -0.58 -4.57 26.94
C GLN A 24 0.49 -3.58 26.44
N PHE A 25 1.62 -3.45 27.15
CA PHE A 25 2.81 -2.76 26.66
C PHE A 25 3.42 -3.49 25.46
N TYR A 26 3.56 -4.82 25.51
CA TYR A 26 4.02 -5.63 24.38
C TYR A 26 3.08 -5.57 23.17
N GLN A 27 1.76 -5.61 23.38
CA GLN A 27 0.76 -5.45 22.32
C GLN A 27 0.75 -4.04 21.74
N ASN A 28 0.88 -2.98 22.55
CA ASN A 28 1.01 -1.62 22.04
C ASN A 28 2.33 -1.42 21.27
N ASN A 29 3.42 -2.05 21.71
CA ASN A 29 4.72 -1.96 21.02
C ASN A 29 4.73 -2.77 19.71
N GLN A 30 3.94 -3.84 19.59
CA GLN A 30 3.72 -4.56 18.32
C GLN A 30 2.74 -3.82 17.39
N ALA A 31 1.66 -3.26 17.93
CA ALA A 31 0.66 -2.53 17.13
C ALA A 31 1.26 -1.26 16.46
N ALA A 32 2.22 -0.62 17.11
CA ALA A 32 3.02 0.49 16.59
C ALA A 32 3.95 0.09 15.42
N GLU A 33 4.32 -1.19 15.31
CA GLU A 33 5.23 -1.72 14.28
C GLU A 33 4.51 -2.34 13.07
N GLU A 34 3.18 -2.51 13.11
CA GLU A 34 2.47 -3.42 12.17
C GLU A 34 1.31 -2.83 11.35
N THR A 35 0.95 -1.55 11.51
CA THR A 35 -0.16 -0.99 10.72
C THR A 35 0.36 -0.47 9.38
N ILE A 36 0.19 -1.29 8.35
CA ILE A 36 0.45 -0.91 6.95
C ILE A 36 -0.87 -0.59 6.27
N HIS A 37 -0.99 0.65 5.81
CA HIS A 37 -2.04 1.11 4.93
C HIS A 37 -1.60 0.90 3.47
N THR A 38 -2.55 0.83 2.53
CA THR A 38 -2.25 0.68 1.09
C THR A 38 -3.31 1.42 0.29
N VAL A 39 -2.92 2.10 -0.79
CA VAL A 39 -3.84 2.77 -1.71
C VAL A 39 -4.82 1.74 -2.31
N LYS A 40 -6.13 1.83 -2.02
CA LYS A 40 -7.08 0.82 -2.54
C LYS A 40 -7.58 1.10 -3.96
N ASN A 41 -7.83 2.37 -4.30
CA ASN A 41 -8.41 2.76 -5.58
C ASN A 41 -7.55 3.79 -6.29
N VAL A 42 -7.34 3.58 -7.58
CA VAL A 42 -6.75 4.56 -8.48
C VAL A 42 -7.70 4.70 -9.65
N GLU A 43 -8.45 5.81 -9.70
CA GLU A 43 -9.13 6.21 -10.92
C GLU A 43 -8.07 6.73 -11.90
N ILE A 44 -7.55 5.85 -12.74
CA ILE A 44 -6.58 6.24 -13.77
C ILE A 44 -7.36 6.65 -15.00
N THR A 45 -7.59 7.96 -15.13
CA THR A 45 -8.39 8.56 -16.22
C THR A 45 -7.57 8.95 -17.45
N GLN A 46 -6.31 8.52 -17.57
CA GLN A 46 -5.53 8.79 -18.79
C GLN A 46 -5.57 7.61 -19.75
N GLU A 47 -6.25 7.81 -20.89
CA GLU A 47 -6.04 7.00 -22.09
C GLU A 47 -4.56 7.11 -22.52
N PRO A 48 -3.92 6.01 -22.99
CA PRO A 48 -2.60 6.09 -23.59
C PRO A 48 -2.70 6.94 -24.87
N GLN A 49 -2.22 8.18 -24.82
CA GLN A 49 -1.98 8.96 -26.03
C GLN A 49 -0.78 8.32 -26.73
N ALA A 50 -1.04 7.42 -27.67
CA ALA A 50 -0.04 7.00 -28.65
C ALA A 50 0.47 8.25 -29.38
N SER A 51 1.72 8.63 -29.17
CA SER A 51 2.35 9.67 -29.98
C SER A 51 3.07 9.01 -31.16
N ASP A 52 2.53 9.28 -32.34
CA ASP A 52 3.16 8.99 -33.62
C ASP A 52 4.57 9.60 -33.64
N GLY A 53 5.55 8.78 -33.99
CA GLY A 53 6.93 9.22 -34.13
C GLY A 53 7.08 10.27 -35.22
N GLN A 54 7.74 11.37 -34.88
CA GLN A 54 8.47 12.20 -35.84
C GLN A 54 9.68 12.86 -35.16
N ASN A 55 10.85 12.54 -35.70
CA ASN A 55 12.15 13.13 -35.38
C ASN A 55 12.12 14.66 -35.45
N ALA A 56 12.81 15.30 -34.51
CA ALA A 56 13.50 16.55 -34.75
C ALA A 56 14.81 16.59 -33.94
N GLU A 57 15.92 16.41 -34.65
CA GLU A 57 17.24 16.84 -34.18
C GLU A 57 17.21 18.34 -33.91
N ASN A 58 17.71 18.79 -32.75
CA ASN A 58 18.52 20.00 -32.73
C ASN A 58 19.52 20.02 -31.57
N THR A 59 20.68 20.59 -31.87
CA THR A 59 21.94 20.53 -31.14
C THR A 59 22.16 21.77 -30.28
N ALA A 60 22.87 21.57 -29.15
CA ALA A 60 23.63 22.54 -28.34
C ALA A 60 22.80 23.56 -27.53
N GLN A 61 23.15 23.92 -26.28
CA GLN A 61 24.45 24.38 -25.82
C GLN A 61 24.56 24.31 -24.28
N GLU A 62 25.73 23.94 -23.75
CA GLU A 62 26.10 24.07 -22.34
C GLU A 62 26.22 25.56 -21.98
N GLU A 63 25.49 26.02 -20.96
CA GLU A 63 25.91 27.15 -20.13
C GLU A 63 25.78 26.78 -18.65
N SER A 64 26.93 26.70 -18.01
CA SER A 64 27.05 26.62 -16.56
C SER A 64 26.70 27.96 -15.94
N SER A 65 25.69 28.00 -15.08
CA SER A 65 25.59 29.05 -14.06
C SER A 65 25.20 28.41 -12.73
N GLY A 66 26.20 28.27 -11.86
CA GLY A 66 25.99 27.99 -10.44
C GLY A 66 25.24 29.15 -9.80
N GLY A 67 24.00 28.89 -9.44
CA GLY A 67 23.25 29.65 -8.46
C GLY A 67 22.58 28.64 -7.54
N GLU A 68 22.79 28.76 -6.23
CA GLU A 68 21.99 28.06 -5.24
C GLU A 68 20.52 28.41 -5.49
N LYS A 69 19.78 27.49 -6.12
CA LYS A 69 18.32 27.55 -6.14
C LYS A 69 17.89 27.39 -4.67
N SER A 70 17.50 28.49 -4.04
CA SER A 70 16.63 28.46 -2.86
C SER A 70 15.47 27.51 -3.19
N ALA A 71 15.40 26.36 -2.54
CA ALA A 71 14.30 25.42 -2.72
C ALA A 71 12.99 26.18 -2.49
N GLN A 72 12.23 26.38 -3.55
CA GLN A 72 10.95 27.03 -3.46
C GLN A 72 10.00 26.00 -2.84
N SER A 73 9.56 26.28 -1.61
CA SER A 73 8.60 25.46 -0.88
C SER A 73 7.35 25.21 -1.72
N THR A 74 7.09 23.95 -2.06
CA THR A 74 5.90 23.55 -2.80
C THR A 74 4.79 23.30 -1.80
N MET A 75 3.73 24.10 -1.86
CA MET A 75 2.56 23.94 -0.99
C MET A 75 1.55 22.96 -1.58
N LEU A 76 0.89 22.21 -0.71
CA LEU A 76 -0.17 21.26 -1.04
C LEU A 76 -1.40 21.51 -0.18
N THR A 77 -2.59 21.50 -0.78
CA THR A 77 -3.86 21.47 -0.03
C THR A 77 -4.26 20.02 0.22
N VAL A 78 -4.41 19.67 1.49
CA VAL A 78 -4.68 18.30 1.94
C VAL A 78 -5.94 18.30 2.81
N SER A 79 -6.86 17.38 2.54
CA SER A 79 -8.00 17.12 3.42
C SER A 79 -7.61 16.09 4.48
N VAL A 80 -7.59 16.50 5.75
CA VAL A 80 -7.28 15.61 6.90
C VAL A 80 -8.47 15.61 7.86
N GLY A 81 -9.06 14.45 8.12
CA GLY A 81 -10.28 14.32 8.92
C GLY A 81 -11.45 15.14 8.37
N GLY A 82 -11.51 15.35 7.04
CA GLY A 82 -12.50 16.18 6.36
C GLY A 82 -12.27 17.69 6.47
N THR A 83 -11.14 18.13 7.03
CA THR A 83 -10.74 19.55 7.09
C THR A 83 -9.60 19.80 6.11
N VAL A 84 -9.79 20.77 5.22
CA VAL A 84 -8.75 21.20 4.27
C VAL A 84 -7.72 22.07 4.98
N ARG A 85 -6.44 21.75 4.79
CA ARG A 85 -5.31 22.53 5.29
C ARG A 85 -4.21 22.61 4.24
N GLU A 86 -3.49 23.71 4.25
CA GLU A 86 -2.30 23.91 3.43
C GLU A 86 -1.07 23.45 4.23
N MET A 87 -0.18 22.68 3.60
CA MET A 87 1.09 22.25 4.19
C MET A 87 2.18 22.17 3.15
N GLU A 88 3.42 22.18 3.60
CA GLU A 88 4.59 21.93 2.74
C GLU A 88 4.53 20.51 2.20
N LEU A 89 4.90 20.33 0.93
CA LEU A 89 4.91 19.01 0.27
C LEU A 89 5.78 18.01 1.05
N GLU A 90 6.93 18.44 1.55
CA GLU A 90 7.84 17.57 2.30
C GLU A 90 7.28 17.16 3.67
N ASP A 91 6.51 18.03 4.33
CA ASP A 91 5.79 17.68 5.56
C ASP A 91 4.66 16.67 5.27
N TYR A 92 3.96 16.84 4.14
CA TYR A 92 2.98 15.87 3.67
C TYR A 92 3.63 14.51 3.42
N VAL A 93 4.75 14.48 2.69
CA VAL A 93 5.48 13.26 2.34
C VAL A 93 5.95 12.53 3.60
N ALA A 94 6.54 13.23 4.57
CA ALA A 94 6.96 12.62 5.82
C ALA A 94 5.77 12.00 6.59
N GLY A 95 4.64 12.70 6.64
CA GLY A 95 3.41 12.20 7.27
C GLY A 95 2.79 11.00 6.54
N ALA A 96 2.87 10.97 5.20
CA ALA A 96 2.42 9.84 4.39
C ALA A 96 3.32 8.62 4.58
N VAL A 97 4.66 8.79 4.55
CA VAL A 97 5.61 7.70 4.81
C VAL A 97 5.39 7.10 6.20
N ALA A 98 5.21 7.94 7.22
CA ALA A 98 4.95 7.51 8.59
C ALA A 98 3.67 6.69 8.74
N ALA A 99 2.65 6.98 7.93
CA ALA A 99 1.37 6.29 7.94
C ALA A 99 1.39 5.00 7.10
N GLU A 100 2.20 4.95 6.04
CA GLU A 100 2.15 3.88 5.05
C GLU A 100 3.23 2.80 5.24
N MET A 101 4.41 3.17 5.74
CA MET A 101 5.55 2.26 5.86
C MET A 101 6.10 2.22 7.30
N PRO A 102 6.38 1.03 7.87
CA PRO A 102 6.94 0.95 9.21
C PRO A 102 8.29 1.67 9.28
N ALA A 103 8.45 2.60 10.23
CA ALA A 103 9.68 3.37 10.41
C ALA A 103 10.92 2.49 10.72
N SER A 104 10.71 1.24 11.13
CA SER A 104 11.77 0.24 11.33
C SER A 104 12.41 -0.25 10.02
N PHE A 105 11.78 -0.01 8.85
CA PHE A 105 12.31 -0.43 7.55
C PHE A 105 13.65 0.25 7.22
N PRO A 106 14.48 -0.34 6.35
CA PRO A 106 15.75 0.26 5.93
C PRO A 106 15.58 1.66 5.34
N GLU A 107 16.60 2.51 5.45
CA GLU A 107 16.53 3.91 4.97
C GLU A 107 16.21 3.99 3.47
N GLU A 108 16.80 3.13 2.63
CA GLU A 108 16.54 3.15 1.18
C GLU A 108 15.09 2.77 0.85
N ALA A 109 14.45 1.92 1.66
CA ALA A 109 13.02 1.62 1.49
C ALA A 109 12.15 2.83 1.89
N LEU A 110 12.50 3.53 2.98
CA LEU A 110 11.81 4.77 3.38
C LEU A 110 12.00 5.89 2.35
N ARG A 111 13.20 6.03 1.77
CA ARG A 111 13.50 6.96 0.67
C ARG A 111 12.68 6.63 -0.58
N ALA A 112 12.57 5.35 -0.95
CA ALA A 112 11.73 4.92 -2.06
C ALA A 112 10.25 5.24 -1.81
N GLN A 113 9.75 4.97 -0.60
CA GLN A 113 8.38 5.33 -0.21
C GLN A 113 8.14 6.84 -0.24
N ALA A 114 9.11 7.65 0.19
CA ALA A 114 9.01 9.11 0.15
C ALA A 114 8.87 9.62 -1.29
N VAL A 115 9.71 9.14 -2.20
CA VAL A 115 9.63 9.50 -3.62
C VAL A 115 8.33 9.01 -4.25
N ALA A 116 7.86 7.79 -3.94
CA ALA A 116 6.58 7.29 -4.45
C ALA A 116 5.40 8.13 -3.94
N ALA A 117 5.34 8.44 -2.64
CA ALA A 117 4.29 9.27 -2.05
C ALA A 117 4.28 10.69 -2.64
N ARG A 118 5.47 11.30 -2.80
CA ARG A 118 5.62 12.62 -3.45
C ARG A 118 5.14 12.58 -4.89
N THR A 119 5.57 11.58 -5.64
CA THR A 119 5.18 11.40 -7.05
C THR A 119 3.66 11.25 -7.18
N TYR A 120 3.02 10.47 -6.30
CA TYR A 120 1.57 10.30 -6.32
C TYR A 120 0.82 11.60 -5.99
N ALA A 121 1.31 12.40 -5.03
CA ALA A 121 0.74 13.72 -4.73
C ALA A 121 0.84 14.68 -5.93
N VAL A 122 1.99 14.71 -6.61
CA VAL A 122 2.20 15.53 -7.82
C VAL A 122 1.33 15.04 -8.97
N TYR A 123 1.22 13.71 -9.16
CA TYR A 123 0.33 13.12 -10.13
C TYR A 123 -1.13 13.54 -9.88
N LYS A 124 -1.63 13.43 -8.64
CA LYS A 124 -2.98 13.88 -8.26
C LYS A 124 -3.15 15.39 -8.50
N GLN A 125 -2.15 16.21 -8.18
CA GLN A 125 -2.18 17.65 -8.48
C GLN A 125 -2.37 17.93 -9.96
N SER A 126 -1.73 17.15 -10.83
CA SER A 126 -1.85 17.30 -12.29
C SER A 126 -3.24 16.94 -12.83
N LEU A 127 -4.02 16.14 -12.09
CA LEU A 127 -5.40 15.79 -12.45
C LEU A 127 -6.42 16.85 -11.99
N GLY A 128 -6.03 17.76 -11.10
CA GLY A 128 -6.95 18.69 -10.43
C GLY A 128 -7.64 18.07 -9.20
N THR A 129 -8.67 18.74 -8.70
CA THR A 129 -9.48 18.25 -7.57
C THR A 129 -10.61 17.35 -8.06
N ASP A 130 -11.07 16.43 -7.21
CA ASP A 130 -12.19 15.53 -7.52
C ASP A 130 -13.41 15.81 -6.62
N ASP A 131 -14.56 15.23 -6.97
CA ASP A 131 -15.84 15.47 -6.28
C ASP A 131 -15.81 15.03 -4.80
N THR A 132 -14.88 14.14 -4.41
CA THR A 132 -14.75 13.64 -3.04
C THR A 132 -14.13 14.71 -2.14
N HIS A 133 -13.20 15.51 -2.67
CA HIS A 133 -12.53 16.59 -1.96
C HIS A 133 -12.26 17.79 -2.89
N PRO A 134 -13.31 18.55 -3.30
CA PRO A 134 -13.21 19.55 -4.37
C PRO A 134 -12.24 20.70 -4.08
N ASP A 135 -11.88 20.89 -2.81
CA ASP A 135 -11.00 21.95 -2.31
C ASP A 135 -9.59 21.43 -1.91
N ALA A 136 -9.27 20.16 -2.13
CA ALA A 136 -7.96 19.57 -1.80
C ALA A 136 -7.38 18.74 -2.96
N VAL A 137 -6.06 18.64 -3.02
CA VAL A 137 -5.37 17.82 -4.03
C VAL A 137 -5.32 16.34 -3.60
N VAL A 138 -5.17 16.09 -2.31
CA VAL A 138 -5.12 14.75 -1.70
C VAL A 138 -5.88 14.72 -0.37
N CYS A 139 -6.26 13.51 0.06
CA CYS A 139 -6.86 13.26 1.37
C CYS A 139 -6.10 12.20 2.18
N ASP A 140 -6.41 12.08 3.46
CA ASP A 140 -5.88 11.08 4.41
C ASP A 140 -6.57 9.70 4.35
N ASP A 141 -7.57 9.54 3.47
CA ASP A 141 -8.22 8.25 3.22
C ASP A 141 -7.35 7.38 2.31
N TYR A 142 -6.71 6.36 2.89
CA TYR A 142 -5.91 5.36 2.19
C TYR A 142 -6.70 4.54 1.16
N THR A 143 -8.03 4.54 1.21
CA THR A 143 -8.83 3.88 0.18
C THR A 143 -8.95 4.70 -1.11
N HIS A 144 -8.60 5.99 -1.06
CA HIS A 144 -8.74 6.94 -2.16
C HIS A 144 -7.44 7.67 -2.55
N CYS A 145 -6.66 8.13 -1.57
CA CYS A 145 -5.37 8.77 -1.75
C CYS A 145 -4.29 7.99 -1.01
N ALA A 146 -3.73 8.52 0.07
CA ALA A 146 -2.77 7.85 0.91
C ALA A 146 -3.12 8.11 2.38
N ALA A 147 -2.82 7.17 3.26
CA ALA A 147 -2.85 7.42 4.69
C ALA A 147 -1.92 8.58 5.02
N PHE A 148 -2.29 9.34 6.03
CA PHE A 148 -1.50 10.49 6.46
C PHE A 148 -1.57 10.61 7.99
N VAL A 149 -0.43 10.88 8.61
CA VAL A 149 -0.34 11.26 10.03
C VAL A 149 0.48 12.54 10.18
N ASP A 150 -0.04 13.46 10.97
CA ASP A 150 0.67 14.66 11.39
C ASP A 150 1.73 14.28 12.44
N LEU A 151 3.01 14.31 12.07
CA LEU A 151 4.09 13.80 12.94
C LEU A 151 4.24 14.59 14.25
N ASP A 152 3.93 15.89 14.26
CA ASP A 152 4.07 16.71 15.47
C ASP A 152 3.03 16.37 16.54
N SER A 153 1.86 15.89 16.11
CA SER A 153 0.75 15.56 17.01
C SER A 153 0.46 14.05 17.11
N GLY A 154 0.90 13.26 16.14
CA GLY A 154 0.54 11.85 15.97
C GLY A 154 1.67 10.85 16.24
N ALA A 155 2.95 11.28 16.22
CA ALA A 155 4.07 10.35 16.36
C ALA A 155 4.07 9.57 17.70
N GLU A 156 3.72 10.20 18.81
CA GLU A 156 3.62 9.52 20.12
C GLU A 156 2.54 8.43 20.12
N ALA A 157 1.42 8.67 19.42
CA ALA A 157 0.35 7.68 19.30
C ALA A 157 0.76 6.51 18.39
N LEU A 158 1.53 6.79 17.34
CA LEU A 158 2.05 5.78 16.43
C LEU A 158 3.15 4.93 17.07
N TRP A 159 4.12 5.55 17.74
CA TRP A 159 5.42 4.95 18.02
C TRP A 159 5.82 4.97 19.50
N GLY A 160 5.00 5.62 20.35
CA GLY A 160 5.26 5.76 21.78
C GLY A 160 6.67 6.26 22.05
N LYS A 161 7.42 5.52 22.87
CA LYS A 161 8.81 5.87 23.26
C LYS A 161 9.78 6.08 22.10
N ASN A 162 9.49 5.56 20.90
CA ASN A 162 10.36 5.70 19.73
C ASN A 162 9.96 6.91 18.86
N ALA A 163 8.97 7.70 19.27
CA ALA A 163 8.38 8.76 18.46
C ALA A 163 9.39 9.78 17.94
N GLU A 164 10.31 10.23 18.79
CA GLU A 164 11.37 11.19 18.40
C GLU A 164 12.30 10.59 17.34
N GLU A 165 12.89 9.43 17.63
CA GLU A 165 13.83 8.73 16.75
C GLU A 165 13.22 8.39 15.38
N TRP A 166 12.01 7.83 15.38
CA TRP A 166 11.35 7.40 14.15
C TRP A 166 10.80 8.60 13.35
N SER A 167 10.39 9.68 14.02
CA SER A 167 10.04 10.92 13.33
C SER A 167 11.25 11.52 12.62
N GLU A 168 12.40 11.55 13.29
CA GLU A 168 13.65 12.05 12.69
C GLU A 168 14.05 11.19 11.49
N LYS A 169 14.00 9.86 11.61
CA LYS A 169 14.33 8.94 10.52
C LYS A 169 13.41 9.10 9.30
N VAL A 170 12.10 9.22 9.51
CA VAL A 170 11.13 9.39 8.42
C VAL A 170 11.26 10.77 7.75
N ARG A 171 11.38 11.83 8.55
CA ARG A 171 11.65 13.19 8.01
C ARG A 171 12.92 13.22 7.20
N LYS A 172 14.00 12.61 7.72
CA LYS A 172 15.26 12.51 7.00
C LYS A 172 15.12 11.80 5.64
N ALA A 173 14.32 10.73 5.55
CA ALA A 173 14.09 10.06 4.27
C ALA A 173 13.34 10.95 3.26
N ALA A 174 12.36 11.74 3.73
CA ALA A 174 11.68 12.74 2.90
C ALA A 174 12.66 13.85 2.45
N GLU A 175 13.40 14.43 3.39
CA GLU A 175 14.39 15.50 3.15
C GLU A 175 15.53 15.07 2.22
N ASP A 176 16.10 13.88 2.43
CA ASP A 176 17.20 13.34 1.61
C ASP A 176 16.76 13.11 0.14
N THR A 177 15.45 13.02 -0.11
CA THR A 177 14.84 12.84 -1.44
C THR A 177 13.99 14.03 -1.87
N ALA A 178 14.12 15.19 -1.21
CA ALA A 178 13.27 16.34 -1.44
C ALA A 178 13.27 16.73 -2.92
N GLY A 179 12.06 16.95 -3.45
CA GLY A 179 11.85 17.26 -4.85
C GLY A 179 12.07 16.13 -5.86
N LYS A 180 12.54 14.94 -5.46
CA LYS A 180 12.66 13.80 -6.38
C LYS A 180 11.30 13.13 -6.63
N ILE A 181 10.97 12.90 -7.89
CA ILE A 181 9.77 12.20 -8.36
C ILE A 181 10.09 11.16 -9.45
N VAL A 182 9.22 10.17 -9.61
CA VAL A 182 9.27 9.19 -10.71
C VAL A 182 8.43 9.69 -11.89
N THR A 183 9.00 9.63 -13.08
CA THR A 183 8.40 10.16 -14.31
C THR A 183 8.39 9.15 -15.44
N TYR A 184 7.39 9.25 -16.30
CA TYR A 184 7.29 8.54 -17.57
C TYR A 184 6.89 9.57 -18.65
N ASP A 185 7.64 9.62 -19.74
CA ASP A 185 7.50 10.67 -20.79
C ASP A 185 7.48 12.09 -20.21
N GLY A 186 8.34 12.36 -19.22
CA GLY A 186 8.49 13.66 -18.57
C GLY A 186 7.32 14.07 -17.66
N LYS A 187 6.37 13.17 -17.37
CA LYS A 187 5.23 13.41 -16.48
C LYS A 187 5.31 12.54 -15.24
N ALA A 188 4.88 13.06 -14.09
CA ALA A 188 4.74 12.27 -12.87
C ALA A 188 3.82 11.07 -13.09
N ILE A 189 4.22 9.90 -12.59
CA ILE A 189 3.44 8.67 -12.74
C ILE A 189 2.40 8.50 -11.62
N ALA A 190 1.41 7.63 -11.83
CA ALA A 190 0.65 7.08 -10.72
C ALA A 190 1.53 6.08 -9.92
N ALA A 191 2.39 6.60 -9.03
CA ALA A 191 3.33 5.83 -8.22
C ALA A 191 2.63 5.06 -7.07
N VAL A 192 1.86 4.05 -7.46
CA VAL A 192 1.03 3.22 -6.58
C VAL A 192 1.88 2.16 -5.88
N PHE A 193 1.51 1.83 -4.65
CA PHE A 193 2.26 0.89 -3.82
C PHE A 193 1.32 0.08 -2.91
N HIS A 194 1.79 -1.11 -2.53
CA HIS A 194 1.07 -2.04 -1.67
C HIS A 194 2.01 -2.73 -0.68
N ALA A 195 1.45 -3.40 0.33
CA ALA A 195 2.23 -3.97 1.42
C ALA A 195 3.14 -5.10 0.94
N ALA A 196 2.55 -6.15 0.34
CA ALA A 196 3.28 -7.33 -0.11
C ALA A 196 2.64 -7.93 -1.37
N SER A 197 3.46 -8.20 -2.38
CA SER A 197 3.12 -9.01 -3.55
C SER A 197 3.00 -10.48 -3.16
N ALA A 198 2.51 -11.32 -4.08
CA ALA A 198 2.91 -12.73 -4.09
C ALA A 198 4.34 -12.83 -4.70
N GLU A 199 4.66 -13.86 -5.47
CA GLU A 199 5.97 -13.96 -6.16
C GLU A 199 6.24 -12.79 -7.15
N HIS A 200 5.20 -12.17 -7.68
CA HIS A 200 5.28 -11.07 -8.65
C HIS A 200 4.26 -9.97 -8.31
N THR A 201 4.54 -8.74 -8.73
CA THR A 201 3.54 -7.67 -8.78
C THR A 201 2.53 -7.96 -9.90
N GLU A 202 1.34 -7.39 -9.78
CA GLU A 202 0.31 -7.40 -10.81
C GLU A 202 0.51 -6.27 -11.83
N ALA A 203 0.24 -6.56 -13.09
CA ALA A 203 0.08 -5.52 -14.10
C ALA A 203 -1.22 -4.74 -13.87
N ALA A 204 -1.20 -3.42 -14.09
CA ALA A 204 -2.39 -2.57 -13.91
C ALA A 204 -3.60 -3.05 -14.72
N VAL A 205 -3.38 -3.58 -15.95
CA VAL A 205 -4.46 -4.12 -16.80
C VAL A 205 -5.17 -5.32 -16.17
N SER A 206 -4.46 -6.14 -15.38
CA SER A 206 -5.02 -7.31 -14.71
C SER A 206 -5.94 -6.95 -13.56
N VAL A 207 -5.68 -5.82 -12.88
CA VAL A 207 -6.42 -5.40 -11.67
C VAL A 207 -7.47 -4.33 -12.01
N TRP A 208 -7.11 -3.36 -12.84
CA TRP A 208 -7.92 -2.17 -13.13
C TRP A 208 -8.45 -2.13 -14.57
N GLY A 209 -7.94 -2.97 -15.47
CA GLY A 209 -8.40 -3.07 -16.86
C GLY A 209 -7.78 -2.05 -17.82
N SER A 210 -6.96 -1.13 -17.31
CA SER A 210 -6.21 -0.16 -18.11
C SER A 210 -4.76 -0.58 -18.25
N ASP A 211 -4.25 -0.58 -19.48
CA ASP A 211 -2.83 -0.82 -19.74
C ASP A 211 -2.02 0.44 -19.44
N ILE A 212 -1.02 0.30 -18.57
CA ILE A 212 -0.19 1.39 -18.07
C ILE A 212 1.24 0.90 -18.13
N PRO A 213 2.06 1.38 -19.09
CA PRO A 213 3.35 0.77 -19.42
C PRO A 213 4.29 0.60 -18.23
N TYR A 214 4.32 1.59 -17.33
CA TYR A 214 5.19 1.58 -16.15
C TYR A 214 4.64 0.77 -14.96
N LEU A 215 3.40 0.30 -15.01
CA LEU A 215 2.78 -0.58 -14.00
C LEU A 215 2.64 -2.00 -14.57
N SER A 216 3.77 -2.55 -14.95
CA SER A 216 3.92 -3.93 -15.43
C SER A 216 4.20 -4.90 -14.27
N SER A 217 3.94 -6.19 -14.49
CA SER A 217 4.31 -7.24 -13.56
C SER A 217 5.83 -7.41 -13.51
N VAL A 218 6.41 -7.39 -12.32
CA VAL A 218 7.83 -7.65 -12.06
C VAL A 218 7.99 -8.62 -10.88
N GLU A 219 9.11 -9.33 -10.82
CA GLU A 219 9.47 -10.20 -9.70
C GLU A 219 9.54 -9.40 -8.39
N SER A 220 9.03 -9.96 -7.29
CA SER A 220 9.09 -9.33 -5.97
C SER A 220 9.48 -10.41 -4.94
N THR A 221 10.61 -10.22 -4.27
CA THR A 221 11.13 -11.21 -3.31
C THR A 221 11.21 -10.64 -1.91
N GLY A 222 11.03 -11.49 -0.89
CA GLY A 222 11.03 -11.08 0.52
C GLY A 222 9.69 -10.54 1.02
N ASP A 223 8.66 -10.57 0.17
CA ASP A 223 7.28 -10.23 0.50
C ASP A 223 6.66 -11.14 1.57
N ASP A 224 7.12 -12.39 1.66
CA ASP A 224 6.74 -13.39 2.66
C ASP A 224 7.10 -12.99 4.11
N ALA A 225 7.97 -11.99 4.28
CA ALA A 225 8.25 -11.38 5.57
C ALA A 225 7.09 -10.50 6.08
N CYS A 226 6.08 -10.22 5.25
CA CYS A 226 4.87 -9.53 5.69
C CYS A 226 4.05 -10.41 6.65
N PRO A 227 3.72 -9.95 7.87
CA PRO A 227 2.91 -10.73 8.82
C PRO A 227 1.52 -11.11 8.28
N LYS A 228 1.04 -10.40 7.25
CA LYS A 228 -0.24 -10.63 6.58
C LYS A 228 -0.09 -11.32 5.21
N TYR A 229 1.10 -11.82 4.87
CA TYR A 229 1.36 -12.47 3.59
C TYR A 229 0.45 -13.69 3.38
N ASP A 230 0.55 -14.69 4.26
CA ASP A 230 -0.31 -15.88 4.23
C ASP A 230 -1.52 -15.67 5.14
N ALA A 231 -2.71 -15.70 4.56
CA ALA A 231 -3.95 -15.60 5.33
C ALA A 231 -5.03 -16.55 4.82
N SER A 232 -6.03 -16.81 5.67
CA SER A 232 -7.18 -17.62 5.29
C SER A 232 -8.47 -17.10 5.90
N VAL A 233 -9.51 -17.03 5.07
CA VAL A 233 -10.88 -16.74 5.49
C VAL A 233 -11.71 -18.00 5.27
N THR A 234 -12.30 -18.52 6.34
CA THR A 234 -13.17 -19.71 6.29
C THR A 234 -14.58 -19.36 6.69
N LEU A 235 -15.54 -19.69 5.82
CA LEU A 235 -16.96 -19.44 6.01
C LEU A 235 -17.73 -20.75 6.02
N GLY A 236 -18.80 -20.79 6.82
CA GLY A 236 -19.78 -21.88 6.71
C GLY A 236 -20.48 -21.84 5.35
N ALA A 237 -20.81 -22.99 4.78
CA ALA A 237 -21.51 -23.07 3.50
C ALA A 237 -22.83 -22.29 3.48
N GLU A 238 -23.56 -22.31 4.60
CA GLU A 238 -24.81 -21.56 4.73
C GLU A 238 -24.57 -20.06 4.90
N GLU A 239 -23.56 -19.68 5.67
CA GLU A 239 -23.15 -18.27 5.82
C GLU A 239 -22.76 -17.66 4.47
N PHE A 240 -21.89 -18.35 3.71
CA PHE A 240 -21.51 -17.96 2.37
C PHE A 240 -22.74 -17.80 1.45
N ARG A 241 -23.67 -18.77 1.51
CA ARG A 241 -24.91 -18.72 0.75
C ARG A 241 -25.73 -17.48 1.09
N GLN A 242 -25.89 -17.15 2.37
CA GLN A 242 -26.67 -15.99 2.79
C GLN A 242 -26.04 -14.67 2.33
N ILE A 243 -24.71 -14.51 2.46
CA ILE A 243 -23.98 -13.34 1.97
C ILE A 243 -24.21 -13.16 0.46
N MET A 244 -23.99 -14.24 -0.29
CA MET A 244 -24.05 -14.21 -1.75
C MET A 244 -25.47 -14.03 -2.30
N LEU A 245 -26.48 -14.69 -1.73
CA LEU A 245 -27.88 -14.50 -2.12
C LEU A 245 -28.43 -13.14 -1.67
N GLY A 246 -27.89 -12.57 -0.59
CA GLY A 246 -28.23 -11.22 -0.15
C GLY A 246 -27.81 -10.15 -1.17
N LYS A 247 -26.64 -10.31 -1.80
CA LYS A 247 -26.14 -9.36 -2.83
C LYS A 247 -26.61 -9.73 -4.25
N TYR A 248 -26.72 -11.01 -4.55
CA TYR A 248 -27.06 -11.52 -5.87
C TYR A 248 -28.18 -12.58 -5.76
N PRO A 249 -29.47 -12.17 -5.72
CA PRO A 249 -30.59 -13.08 -5.44
C PRO A 249 -30.80 -14.19 -6.49
N ASP A 250 -30.35 -13.99 -7.72
CA ASP A 250 -30.62 -14.88 -8.85
C ASP A 250 -29.54 -15.95 -9.10
N ILE A 251 -28.49 -16.00 -8.26
CA ILE A 251 -27.41 -16.99 -8.42
C ILE A 251 -27.84 -18.39 -7.98
N ASN A 252 -27.21 -19.41 -8.56
CA ASN A 252 -27.46 -20.78 -8.20
C ASN A 252 -26.37 -21.34 -7.27
N LEU A 253 -26.66 -21.36 -5.96
CA LEU A 253 -25.82 -22.02 -4.96
C LEU A 253 -26.40 -23.37 -4.50
N THR A 254 -27.28 -24.02 -5.27
CA THR A 254 -27.80 -25.33 -4.88
C THR A 254 -26.70 -26.40 -4.83
N GLY A 255 -26.89 -27.46 -4.04
CA GLY A 255 -25.90 -28.53 -3.90
C GLY A 255 -24.71 -28.17 -3.00
N LEU A 256 -23.59 -28.86 -3.19
CA LEU A 256 -22.39 -28.78 -2.35
C LEU A 256 -21.46 -27.62 -2.76
N PRO A 257 -20.72 -27.00 -1.82
CA PRO A 257 -19.86 -25.84 -2.09
C PRO A 257 -18.87 -26.02 -3.25
N LYS A 258 -18.31 -27.21 -3.43
CA LYS A 258 -17.41 -27.53 -4.55
C LYS A 258 -17.98 -27.26 -5.95
N THR A 259 -19.31 -27.14 -6.07
CA THR A 259 -20.00 -26.88 -7.35
C THR A 259 -20.30 -25.40 -7.59
N TRP A 260 -20.06 -24.54 -6.59
CA TRP A 260 -20.45 -23.12 -6.67
C TRP A 260 -19.43 -22.27 -7.40
N PHE A 261 -18.17 -22.69 -7.44
CA PHE A 261 -17.05 -21.95 -8.04
C PHE A 261 -16.65 -22.56 -9.38
N THR A 262 -16.68 -21.74 -10.43
CA THR A 262 -16.36 -22.16 -11.80
C THR A 262 -15.63 -21.05 -12.54
N GLU A 263 -14.99 -21.38 -13.67
CA GLU A 263 -14.36 -20.40 -14.58
C GLU A 263 -13.43 -19.42 -13.86
N ILE A 264 -12.60 -19.91 -12.93
CA ILE A 264 -11.56 -19.11 -12.27
C ILE A 264 -10.46 -18.82 -13.28
N GLN A 265 -10.16 -17.54 -13.48
CA GLN A 265 -9.10 -17.03 -14.33
C GLN A 265 -8.13 -16.22 -13.49
N SER A 266 -6.84 -16.33 -13.81
CA SER A 266 -5.76 -15.60 -13.15
C SER A 266 -4.95 -14.79 -14.16
N SER A 267 -4.28 -13.75 -13.66
CA SER A 267 -3.23 -13.04 -14.39
C SER A 267 -1.98 -13.90 -14.54
N GLU A 268 -0.98 -13.40 -15.25
CA GLU A 268 0.35 -14.05 -15.32
C GLU A 268 1.05 -14.11 -13.96
N ALA A 269 0.79 -13.12 -13.08
CA ALA A 269 1.29 -13.08 -11.71
C ALA A 269 0.50 -13.95 -10.72
N GLY A 270 -0.55 -14.63 -11.19
CA GLY A 270 -1.33 -15.60 -10.43
C GLY A 270 -2.54 -15.04 -9.67
N GLY A 271 -2.69 -13.72 -9.57
CA GLY A 271 -3.88 -13.10 -8.98
C GLY A 271 -5.15 -13.42 -9.76
N VAL A 272 -6.22 -13.75 -9.05
CA VAL A 272 -7.53 -14.04 -9.67
C VAL A 272 -8.06 -12.76 -10.31
N THR A 273 -8.26 -12.79 -11.63
CA THR A 273 -8.83 -11.65 -12.39
C THR A 273 -10.35 -11.76 -12.46
N SER A 274 -10.87 -12.99 -12.63
CA SER A 274 -12.30 -13.26 -12.61
C SER A 274 -12.65 -14.67 -12.16
N CYS A 275 -13.85 -14.87 -11.65
CA CYS A 275 -14.44 -16.18 -11.39
C CYS A 275 -15.96 -16.14 -11.50
N LYS A 276 -16.59 -17.31 -11.58
CA LYS A 276 -18.04 -17.44 -11.42
C LYS A 276 -18.40 -18.06 -10.10
N ILE A 277 -19.27 -17.39 -9.35
CA ILE A 277 -19.87 -17.90 -8.11
C ILE A 277 -21.37 -18.07 -8.33
N GLY A 278 -21.85 -19.31 -8.31
CA GLY A 278 -23.26 -19.64 -8.60
C GLY A 278 -23.74 -19.17 -9.97
N GLY A 279 -22.83 -19.08 -10.95
CA GLY A 279 -23.10 -18.61 -12.31
C GLY A 279 -22.94 -17.09 -12.52
N LYS A 280 -22.81 -16.29 -11.45
CA LYS A 280 -22.50 -14.85 -11.55
C LYS A 280 -20.99 -14.66 -11.75
N ALA A 281 -20.61 -14.01 -12.85
CA ALA A 281 -19.24 -13.56 -13.05
C ALA A 281 -18.93 -12.39 -12.10
N LEU A 282 -17.79 -12.48 -11.43
CA LEU A 282 -17.22 -11.49 -10.51
C LEU A 282 -15.74 -11.29 -10.84
N LYS A 283 -15.24 -10.07 -10.69
CA LYS A 283 -13.81 -9.78 -10.66
C LYS A 283 -13.20 -10.34 -9.37
N GLY A 284 -11.91 -10.67 -9.39
CA GLY A 284 -11.21 -11.06 -8.17
C GLY A 284 -11.21 -9.97 -7.11
N THR A 285 -11.17 -8.69 -7.51
CA THR A 285 -11.30 -7.54 -6.60
C THR A 285 -12.66 -7.50 -5.89
N GLU A 286 -13.75 -7.83 -6.59
CA GLU A 286 -15.08 -7.92 -5.97
C GLU A 286 -15.15 -9.05 -4.93
N VAL A 287 -14.49 -10.18 -5.20
CA VAL A 287 -14.40 -11.31 -4.25
C VAL A 287 -13.56 -10.92 -3.04
N ARG A 288 -12.43 -10.26 -3.28
CA ARG A 288 -11.54 -9.74 -2.24
C ARG A 288 -12.29 -8.80 -1.30
N GLU A 289 -13.03 -7.85 -1.83
CA GLU A 289 -13.84 -6.91 -1.03
C GLU A 289 -14.97 -7.62 -0.27
N LEU A 290 -15.68 -8.54 -0.93
CA LEU A 290 -16.83 -9.24 -0.34
C LEU A 290 -16.47 -10.08 0.89
N PHE A 291 -15.28 -10.65 0.89
CA PHE A 291 -14.84 -11.57 1.93
C PHE A 291 -13.62 -11.06 2.71
N GLU A 292 -13.32 -9.76 2.57
CA GLU A 292 -12.23 -9.06 3.25
C GLU A 292 -10.88 -9.80 3.11
N LEU A 293 -10.60 -10.29 1.91
CA LEU A 293 -9.37 -11.01 1.59
C LEU A 293 -8.18 -10.04 1.53
N ASN A 294 -7.00 -10.51 1.91
CA ASN A 294 -5.79 -9.69 1.91
C ASN A 294 -5.38 -9.25 0.50
N SER A 295 -5.55 -10.12 -0.49
CA SER A 295 -5.17 -9.89 -1.90
C SER A 295 -6.16 -10.57 -2.86
N THR A 296 -5.97 -10.36 -4.16
CA THR A 296 -6.62 -11.14 -5.23
C THR A 296 -5.89 -12.45 -5.54
N HIS A 297 -4.70 -12.67 -4.98
CA HIS A 297 -3.95 -13.92 -5.13
C HIS A 297 -4.50 -14.95 -4.13
N PHE A 298 -5.64 -15.53 -4.46
CA PHE A 298 -6.30 -16.52 -3.61
C PHE A 298 -6.61 -17.82 -4.31
N THR A 299 -6.59 -18.90 -3.52
CA THR A 299 -7.15 -20.21 -3.90
C THR A 299 -8.40 -20.50 -3.09
N ILE A 300 -9.30 -21.32 -3.66
CA ILE A 300 -10.56 -21.71 -3.02
C ILE A 300 -10.50 -23.21 -2.75
N SER A 301 -10.68 -23.58 -1.49
CA SER A 301 -10.88 -24.97 -1.07
C SER A 301 -12.23 -25.14 -0.38
N THR A 302 -12.83 -26.32 -0.51
CA THR A 302 -14.20 -26.55 0.00
C THR A 302 -14.31 -27.90 0.69
N THR A 303 -15.10 -27.93 1.76
CA THR A 303 -15.71 -29.16 2.27
C THR A 303 -17.20 -29.20 1.90
N ASP A 304 -17.95 -30.21 2.37
CA ASP A 304 -19.40 -30.23 2.21
C ASP A 304 -20.10 -29.10 2.99
N THR A 305 -19.43 -28.52 4.00
CA THR A 305 -20.02 -27.56 4.94
C THR A 305 -19.26 -26.24 5.06
N SER A 306 -18.14 -26.06 4.36
CA SER A 306 -17.31 -24.85 4.46
C SER A 306 -16.59 -24.50 3.16
N ILE A 307 -16.24 -23.23 3.05
CA ILE A 307 -15.40 -22.65 1.99
C ILE A 307 -14.24 -21.96 2.68
N THR A 308 -13.03 -22.20 2.21
CA THR A 308 -11.82 -21.51 2.67
C THR A 308 -11.15 -20.84 1.48
N PHE A 309 -10.99 -19.53 1.58
CA PHE A 309 -10.10 -18.74 0.73
C PHE A 309 -8.74 -18.69 1.40
N HIS A 310 -7.69 -19.15 0.72
CA HIS A 310 -6.30 -18.93 1.14
C HIS A 310 -5.70 -17.84 0.26
N THR A 311 -5.12 -16.81 0.85
CA THR A 311 -4.53 -15.67 0.14
C THR A 311 -3.04 -15.58 0.40
N GLU A 312 -2.28 -15.19 -0.62
CA GLU A 312 -0.87 -14.80 -0.54
C GLU A 312 -0.73 -13.31 -0.88
N GLY A 313 0.20 -12.63 -0.22
CA GLY A 313 0.38 -11.18 -0.34
C GLY A 313 -0.71 -10.35 0.35
N TYR A 314 -0.50 -9.04 0.38
CA TYR A 314 -1.39 -8.07 1.04
C TYR A 314 -1.42 -6.74 0.29
N GLY A 315 -2.60 -6.37 -0.20
CA GLY A 315 -2.81 -5.16 -1.01
C GLY A 315 -3.27 -5.48 -2.44
N HIS A 316 -3.25 -4.46 -3.30
CA HIS A 316 -3.73 -4.57 -4.68
C HIS A 316 -2.71 -5.19 -5.64
N GLY A 317 -1.43 -5.25 -5.26
CA GLY A 317 -0.37 -5.94 -6.01
C GLY A 317 0.30 -5.13 -7.12
N VAL A 318 -0.15 -3.91 -7.43
CA VAL A 318 0.34 -3.13 -8.58
C VAL A 318 1.41 -2.13 -8.12
N GLY A 319 2.49 -1.95 -8.90
CA GLY A 319 3.54 -1.00 -8.59
C GLY A 319 4.48 -1.49 -7.49
N MET A 320 4.88 -0.62 -6.57
CA MET A 320 5.91 -0.94 -5.59
C MET A 320 5.40 -1.77 -4.42
N SER A 321 6.00 -2.95 -4.20
CA SER A 321 5.84 -3.70 -2.95
C SER A 321 6.70 -3.08 -1.84
N GLN A 322 6.10 -2.79 -0.68
CA GLN A 322 6.81 -2.25 0.47
C GLN A 322 7.75 -3.28 1.12
N TYR A 323 7.31 -4.53 1.30
CA TYR A 323 8.18 -5.59 1.82
C TYR A 323 9.24 -6.03 0.81
N GLY A 324 8.90 -6.01 -0.48
CA GLY A 324 9.88 -6.22 -1.54
C GLY A 324 10.92 -5.09 -1.59
N ALA A 325 10.52 -3.83 -1.42
CA ALA A 325 11.43 -2.68 -1.29
C ALA A 325 12.33 -2.80 -0.05
N LYS A 326 11.78 -3.22 1.10
CA LYS A 326 12.56 -3.55 2.30
C LYS A 326 13.63 -4.58 1.99
N ARG A 327 13.27 -5.68 1.33
CA ARG A 327 14.22 -6.73 1.00
C ARG A 327 15.32 -6.24 0.06
N MET A 328 14.95 -5.51 -0.99
CA MET A 328 15.94 -4.92 -1.91
C MET A 328 16.92 -3.99 -1.17
N ALA A 329 16.42 -3.16 -0.25
CA ALA A 329 17.25 -2.31 0.58
C ALA A 329 18.17 -3.10 1.53
N GLU A 330 17.69 -4.20 2.12
CA GLU A 330 18.51 -5.13 2.92
C GLU A 330 19.62 -5.80 2.08
N ASP A 331 19.35 -6.04 0.80
CA ASP A 331 20.32 -6.54 -0.18
C ASP A 331 21.26 -5.43 -0.73
N GLY A 332 21.14 -4.21 -0.21
CA GLY A 332 22.03 -3.08 -0.50
C GLY A 332 21.65 -2.25 -1.73
N LYS A 333 20.42 -2.39 -2.24
CA LYS A 333 19.90 -1.56 -3.32
C LYS A 333 19.58 -0.14 -2.85
N SER A 334 19.91 0.82 -3.69
CA SER A 334 19.51 2.23 -3.53
C SER A 334 18.01 2.44 -3.78
N TYR A 335 17.43 3.52 -3.26
CA TYR A 335 16.04 3.86 -3.51
C TYR A 335 15.75 4.05 -5.00
N GLU A 336 16.72 4.55 -5.78
CA GLU A 336 16.58 4.66 -7.24
C GLU A 336 16.45 3.28 -7.89
N GLU A 337 17.30 2.32 -7.52
CA GLU A 337 17.22 0.94 -8.04
C GLU A 337 15.90 0.26 -7.64
N ILE A 338 15.39 0.54 -6.44
CA ILE A 338 14.10 0.02 -5.97
C ILE A 338 12.96 0.58 -6.84
N LEU A 339 12.90 1.89 -7.01
CA LEU A 339 11.84 2.54 -7.78
C LEU A 339 11.85 2.11 -9.25
N LEU A 340 13.03 2.07 -9.87
CA LEU A 340 13.17 1.69 -11.29
C LEU A 340 12.92 0.20 -11.56
N HIS A 341 13.04 -0.64 -10.52
CA HIS A 341 12.59 -2.04 -10.59
C HIS A 341 11.07 -2.16 -10.64
N TYR A 342 10.36 -1.47 -9.74
CA TYR A 342 8.90 -1.57 -9.65
C TYR A 342 8.14 -0.74 -10.68
N TYR A 343 8.71 0.38 -11.12
CA TYR A 343 8.12 1.28 -12.11
C TYR A 343 8.90 1.18 -13.42
N THR A 344 8.52 0.21 -14.26
CA THR A 344 9.29 -0.18 -15.44
C THR A 344 9.38 0.96 -16.47
N GLY A 345 10.59 1.22 -16.99
CA GLY A 345 10.81 2.22 -18.04
C GLY A 345 10.59 3.67 -17.60
N THR A 346 10.64 3.93 -16.29
CA THR A 346 10.55 5.28 -15.73
C THR A 346 11.93 5.89 -15.47
N GLU A 347 11.94 7.17 -15.12
CA GLU A 347 13.13 7.93 -14.74
C GLU A 347 12.85 8.74 -13.47
N ILE A 348 13.90 9.04 -12.70
CA ILE A 348 13.80 9.93 -11.54
C ILE A 348 14.22 11.33 -11.94
N SER A 349 13.33 12.29 -11.69
CA SER A 349 13.49 13.70 -12.05
C SER A 349 13.28 14.59 -10.83
N ASP A 350 13.77 15.83 -10.90
CA ASP A 350 13.39 16.88 -9.95
C ASP A 350 12.00 17.43 -10.29
N ILE A 351 11.22 17.78 -9.27
CA ILE A 351 9.99 18.55 -9.41
C ILE A 351 10.39 19.97 -9.82
N ASP A 352 9.91 20.42 -10.99
CA ASP A 352 10.23 21.74 -11.55
C ASP A 352 9.48 22.90 -10.90
#